data_AF-A0A3B9ZN58-F1
#
_entry.id   AF-A0A3B9ZN58-F1
#
_cell.length_a   1.000
_cell.length_b   1.000
_cell.length_c   1.000
_cell.angle_alpha   90.00
_cell.angle_beta   90.00
_cell.angle_gamma   90.00
#
_symmetry.space_group_name_H-M   'P 1'
#
loop_
_entity.id
_entity.type
_entity.pdbx_description
1 polymer ?
#
loop_
_entity_poly.entity_id
_entity_poly.type
_entity_poly.pdbx_seq_one_letter_code
_entity_poly.pdbx_strand_id
1 'polypeptide(L)' 'MFKRIVQLSLLGILIIGSQNLHSTNLSKDIRSDLKHRLIVLSDIEAEVDDTESFVRLLLYSNEIDLKGLIATT' A
#
# COMPACT_ATOMS: atom_id res chain seq x y z
N MET A 1 -13.58 12.74 52.93
CA MET A 1 -13.96 11.45 52.30
C MET A 1 -14.62 11.66 50.92
N PHE A 2 -15.57 12.58 50.77
CA PHE A 2 -16.28 12.88 49.51
C PHE A 2 -15.41 13.22 48.29
N LYS A 3 -14.30 13.97 48.47
CA LYS A 3 -13.40 14.35 47.36
C LYS A 3 -12.77 13.16 46.62
N ARG A 4 -12.47 12.05 47.32
CA ARG A 4 -11.85 10.85 46.72
C ARG A 4 -12.85 10.03 45.90
N ILE A 5 -14.12 10.01 46.33
CA ILE A 5 -15.22 9.32 45.64
C ILE A 5 -15.56 10.02 44.31
N VAL A 6 -15.59 11.35 44.30
CA VAL A 6 -15.83 12.14 43.08
C VAL A 6 -14.66 11.99 42.09
N GLN A 7 -13.42 11.97 42.56
CA GLN A 7 -12.25 11.78 41.70
C GLN A 7 -12.19 10.39 41.05
N LEU A 8 -12.62 9.32 41.75
CA LEU A 8 -12.70 7.97 41.20
C LEU A 8 -13.78 7.85 40.11
N SER A 9 -14.90 8.55 40.26
CA SER A 9 -15.95 8.64 39.23
C SER A 9 -15.49 9.40 37.98
N LEU A 10 -14.78 10.52 38.16
CA LEU A 10 -14.28 11.34 37.05
C LEU A 10 -13.21 10.62 36.21
N LEU A 11 -12.35 9.84 36.88
CA LEU A 11 -11.30 9.06 36.22
C LEU A 11 -11.88 7.89 35.40
N GLY A 12 -12.96 7.25 35.88
CA GLY A 12 -13.64 6.17 35.16
C GLY A 12 -14.26 6.62 33.84
N ILE A 13 -14.84 7.82 33.80
CA ILE A 13 -15.43 8.42 32.59
C ILE A 13 -14.33 8.76 31.56
N LEU A 14 -13.15 9.22 32.02
CA LEU A 14 -12.02 9.56 31.16
C LEU A 14 -11.39 8.32 30.48
N ILE A 15 -11.34 7.18 31.17
CA ILE A 15 -10.76 5.92 30.65
C ILE A 15 -11.68 5.30 29.57
N ILE A 16 -13.01 5.37 29.75
CA ILE A 16 -13.95 4.83 28.76
C ILE A 16 -13.96 5.67 27.47
N GLY A 17 -13.74 6.99 27.57
CA GLY A 17 -13.68 7.89 26.40
C GLY A 17 -12.47 7.68 25.48
N SER A 18 -11.39 7.06 25.95
CA SER A 18 -10.11 7.00 25.22
C SER A 18 -9.94 5.78 24.29
N GLN A 19 -10.85 4.80 24.32
CA GLN A 19 -10.65 3.51 23.64
C GLN A 19 -11.03 3.49 22.14
N ASN A 20 -11.41 4.61 21.53
CA ASN A 20 -12.03 4.62 20.20
C ASN A 20 -11.13 5.04 19.02
N LEU A 21 -9.82 5.22 19.21
CA LEU A 21 -8.90 5.50 18.09
C LEU A 21 -7.83 4.41 17.94
N HIS A 22 -8.26 3.24 17.48
CA HIS A 22 -7.34 2.28 16.85
C HIS A 22 -8.03 1.56 15.70
N SER A 23 -8.51 2.32 14.71
CA SER A 23 -8.85 1.75 13.40
C SER A 23 -7.56 1.61 12.60
N THR A 24 -6.93 0.44 12.72
CA THR A 24 -5.74 0.07 11.97
C THR A 24 -6.10 -0.13 10.50
N ASN A 25 -5.76 0.85 9.67
CA ASN A 25 -5.43 0.80 8.23
C ASN A 25 -5.75 -0.49 7.42
N LEU A 26 -6.97 -1.01 7.46
CA LEU A 26 -7.36 -2.23 6.71
C LEU A 26 -7.63 -1.93 5.22
N SER A 27 -7.60 -0.67 4.82
CA SER A 27 -7.96 -0.22 3.47
C SER A 27 -6.77 -0.13 2.50
N LYS A 28 -5.54 -0.41 2.93
CA LYS A 28 -4.35 -0.23 2.06
C LYS A 28 -4.04 -1.43 1.15
N ASP A 29 -4.52 -2.63 1.45
CA ASP A 29 -4.12 -3.86 0.73
C ASP A 29 -5.16 -4.45 -0.24
N ILE A 30 -6.39 -3.93 -0.32
CA ILE A 30 -7.41 -4.51 -1.22
C ILE A 30 -7.17 -4.09 -2.69
N ARG A 31 -6.47 -2.99 -2.94
CA ARG A 31 -6.24 -2.46 -4.31
C ARG A 31 -5.05 -3.09 -5.03
N SER A 32 -4.17 -3.81 -4.33
CA SER A 32 -2.99 -4.44 -4.93
C SER A 32 -3.29 -5.77 -5.62
N ASP A 33 -4.46 -6.39 -5.39
CA ASP A 33 -4.80 -7.70 -5.97
C ASP A 33 -5.40 -7.63 -7.38
N LEU A 34 -5.72 -6.42 -7.88
CA LEU A 34 -6.32 -6.25 -9.21
C LEU A 34 -5.28 -6.11 -10.33
N LYS A 35 -4.02 -5.76 -9.99
CA LYS A 35 -2.98 -5.53 -10.99
C LYS A 35 -2.28 -6.83 -11.33
N HIS A 36 -2.15 -7.11 -12.62
CA HIS A 36 -1.42 -8.27 -13.09
C HIS A 36 0.07 -8.08 -12.80
N ARG A 37 0.68 -9.07 -12.14
CA ARG A 37 2.10 -9.07 -11.82
C ARG A 37 2.89 -9.47 -13.06
N LEU A 38 3.87 -8.66 -13.45
CA LEU A 38 4.64 -8.85 -14.66
C LEU A 38 6.15 -8.79 -14.36
N ILE A 39 6.91 -9.73 -14.91
CA ILE A 39 8.37 -9.70 -14.96
C ILE A 39 8.76 -9.74 -16.44
N VAL A 40 9.64 -8.84 -16.85
CA VAL A 40 10.09 -8.71 -18.24
C VAL A 40 11.55 -9.11 -18.34
N LEU A 41 11.81 -10.01 -19.29
CA LEU A 41 13.14 -10.44 -19.73
C LEU A 41 13.29 -9.89 -21.15
N SER A 42 14.22 -8.97 -21.37
CA SER A 42 14.44 -8.36 -22.69
C SER A 42 15.90 -7.99 -22.84
N ASP A 43 16.42 -8.23 -24.04
CA ASP A 43 17.63 -7.64 -24.58
C ASP A 43 17.37 -6.17 -24.94
N ILE A 44 17.40 -5.34 -23.90
CA ILE A 44 17.16 -3.91 -23.99
C ILE A 44 18.10 -3.30 -25.06
N GLU A 45 17.50 -2.64 -26.06
CA GLU A 45 18.19 -2.01 -27.21
C GLU A 45 18.74 -2.95 -28.30
N ALA A 46 18.33 -4.23 -28.35
CA ALA A 46 18.69 -5.11 -29.46
C ALA A 46 17.99 -4.72 -30.78
N GLU A 47 16.68 -4.49 -30.73
CA GLU A 47 15.88 -4.07 -31.88
C GLU A 47 15.07 -2.78 -31.60
N VAL A 48 14.61 -2.14 -32.67
CA VAL A 48 13.75 -0.94 -32.57
C VAL A 48 12.42 -1.25 -31.88
N ASP A 49 11.89 -2.47 -32.04
CA ASP A 49 10.63 -2.91 -31.40
C ASP A 49 10.76 -3.07 -29.88
N ASP A 50 11.93 -3.45 -29.35
CA ASP A 50 12.13 -3.60 -27.90
C ASP A 50 11.97 -2.26 -27.19
N THR A 51 12.51 -1.20 -27.80
CA THR A 51 12.40 0.15 -27.26
C THR A 51 10.95 0.66 -27.34
N GLU A 52 10.27 0.43 -28.46
CA GLU A 52 8.85 0.80 -28.62
C GLU A 52 7.93 0.05 -27.65
N SER A 53 8.15 -1.26 -27.51
CA SER A 53 7.42 -2.12 -26.58
C SER A 53 7.72 -1.76 -25.12
N PHE A 54 8.94 -1.33 -24.79
CA PHE A 54 9.31 -0.86 -23.47
C PHE A 54 8.67 0.49 -23.10
N VAL A 55 8.64 1.44 -24.05
CA VAL A 55 7.90 2.71 -23.86
C VAL A 55 6.42 2.42 -23.64
N ARG A 56 5.81 1.53 -24.44
CA ARG A 56 4.41 1.10 -24.26
C ARG A 56 4.18 0.49 -22.89
N LEU A 57 5.09 -0.34 -22.40
CA LEU A 57 5.00 -0.93 -21.07
C LEU A 57 4.97 0.13 -19.96
N LEU A 58 5.83 1.14 -20.05
CA LEU A 58 5.90 2.24 -19.09
C LEU A 58 4.61 3.09 -19.09
N LEU A 59 4.00 3.30 -20.26
CA LEU A 59 2.71 3.99 -20.37
C LEU A 59 1.56 3.27 -19.65
N TYR A 60 1.62 1.93 -19.53
CA TYR A 60 0.64 1.12 -18.80
C TYR A 60 1.09 0.73 -17.39
N SER A 61 2.20 1.28 -16.88
CA SER A 61 2.71 0.97 -15.53
C SER A 61 1.73 1.32 -14.40
N ASN A 62 0.73 2.17 -14.67
CA ASN A 62 -0.36 2.45 -13.75
C ASN A 62 -1.35 1.29 -13.60
N GLU A 63 -1.48 0.41 -14.59
CA GLU A 63 -2.41 -0.74 -14.59
C GLU A 63 -1.70 -2.07 -14.31
N ILE A 64 -0.38 -2.14 -14.54
CA ILE A 64 0.42 -3.35 -14.40
C ILE A 64 1.32 -3.24 -13.17
N ASP A 65 1.47 -4.32 -12.41
CA ASP A 65 2.39 -4.37 -11.27
C ASP A 65 3.72 -4.99 -11.71
N LEU A 66 4.64 -4.11 -12.15
CA LEU A 66 5.97 -4.48 -12.61
C LEU A 66 6.83 -4.94 -11.43
N LYS A 67 7.18 -6.23 -11.40
CA LYS A 67 8.00 -6.86 -10.36
C LYS A 67 9.47 -6.91 -10.68
N GLY A 68 9.83 -6.85 -11.96
CA GLY A 68 11.23 -6.89 -12.36
C GLY A 68 11.39 -6.66 -13.85
N LEU A 69 12.51 -6.01 -14.19
CA LEU A 69 13.03 -5.83 -15.52
C LEU A 69 14.43 -6.43 -15.52
N ILE A 70 14.62 -7.50 -16.27
CA ILE A 70 15.87 -8.25 -16.33
C ILE A 70 16.41 -8.09 -17.74
N ALA A 71 17.54 -7.39 -17.84
CA ALA A 71 18.27 -7.28 -19.09
C ALA A 71 18.90 -8.64 -19.43
N THR A 72 18.51 -9.20 -20.57
CA THR A 72 19.17 -10.34 -21.20
C THR A 72 20.07 -9.83 -22.33
N THR A 73 20.92 -10.68 -22.91
CA THR A 73 21.82 -10.29 -24.03
C THR A 73 21.56 -11.17 -25.23
#